data_AF-A0A3E1EZU2-F1
#
_entry.id   AF-A0A3E1EZU2-F1
#
_cell.length_a   1.000
_cell.length_b   1.000
_cell.length_c   1.000
_cell.angle_alpha   90.00
_cell.angle_beta   90.00
_cell.angle_gamma   90.00
#
_symmetry.space_group_name_H-M   'P 1'
#
loop_
_entity.id
_entity.type
_entity.pdbx_description
1 polymer ?
#
loop_
_entity_poly.entity_id
_entity_poly.type
_entity_poly.pdbx_seq_one_letter_code
_entity_poly.pdbx_strand_id
1 'polypeptide(L)' 'MQNYSLKIQEKDSKTVALINYLKSLDFVEVTEELDWWDELDNESKISIEKGLNDLKHERVHSDHEVKASIRERILNSKE' A
#
# COMPACT_ATOMS: atom_id res chain seq x y z
N MET A 1 -8.87 3.62 31.38
CA MET A 1 -8.16 4.84 30.92
C MET A 1 -8.87 5.36 29.70
N GLN A 2 -9.02 6.69 29.59
CA GLN A 2 -9.51 7.34 28.38
C GLN A 2 -8.28 7.80 27.59
N ASN A 3 -8.23 7.47 26.31
CA ASN A 3 -7.13 7.84 25.43
C ASN A 3 -7.60 8.95 24.50
N TYR A 4 -6.74 9.93 24.24
CA TYR A 4 -7.01 11.04 23.35
C TYR A 4 -6.00 11.01 22.20
N SER A 5 -6.44 11.31 20.98
CA SER A 5 -5.58 11.41 19.80
C SER A 5 -5.58 12.81 19.23
N LEU A 6 -4.41 13.26 18.76
CA LEU A 6 -4.21 14.55 18.12
C LEU A 6 -3.47 14.33 16.80
N LYS A 7 -4.03 14.80 15.68
CA LYS A 7 -3.37 14.77 14.37
C LYS A 7 -2.75 16.13 14.08
N ILE A 8 -1.44 16.13 13.83
CA ILE A 8 -0.65 17.33 13.54
C ILE A 8 0.05 17.12 12.19
N GLN A 9 -0.06 18.08 11.28
CA GLN A 9 0.66 18.03 10.00
C GLN A 9 1.94 18.85 10.09
N GLU A 10 3.09 18.21 9.90
CA GLU A 10 4.40 18.88 9.89
C GLU A 10 4.54 19.77 8.64
N LYS A 11 4.06 21.01 8.72
CA LYS A 11 4.04 21.97 7.59
C LYS A 11 4.89 23.21 7.80
N ASP A 12 5.15 23.58 9.05
CA ASP A 12 5.87 24.79 9.38
C ASP A 12 6.75 24.63 10.64
N SER A 13 7.64 25.59 10.84
CA SER A 13 8.60 25.60 11.96
C SER A 13 7.94 25.64 13.34
N LYS A 14 6.73 26.20 13.45
CA LYS A 14 5.98 26.22 14.72
C LYS A 14 5.45 24.82 15.06
N THR A 15 5.01 24.11 14.04
CA THR A 15 4.49 22.75 14.17
C THR A 15 5.59 21.77 14.55
N VAL A 16 6.77 21.90 13.95
CA VAL A 16 7.98 21.16 14.35
C VAL A 16 8.35 21.43 15.81
N ALA A 17 8.32 22.70 16.24
CA ALA A 17 8.60 23.06 17.63
C ALA A 17 7.58 22.47 18.61
N LEU A 18 6.29 22.44 18.25
CA LEU A 18 5.24 21.80 19.04
C LEU A 18 5.46 20.29 19.15
N ILE A 19 5.77 19.60 18.05
CA ILE A 19 6.05 18.16 18.06
C ILE A 19 7.25 17.86 18.98
N ASN A 20 8.32 18.66 18.89
CA ASN A 20 9.50 18.50 19.74
C ASN A 20 9.18 18.74 21.22
N TYR A 21 8.33 19.71 21.53
CA TYR A 21 7.85 19.92 22.89
C TYR A 21 7.04 18.72 23.39
N LEU A 22 6.11 18.20 22.59
CA LEU A 22 5.32 17.01 22.94
C LEU A 22 6.20 15.77 23.18
N LYS A 23 7.25 15.57 22.37
CA LYS A 23 8.25 14.50 22.55
C LYS A 23 9.03 14.61 23.86
N SER A 24 9.11 15.79 24.47
CA SER A 24 9.79 16.00 25.75
C SER A 24 8.96 15.66 26.98
N LEU A 25 7.68 15.36 26.81
CA LEU A 25 6.75 15.08 27.91
C LEU A 25 6.67 13.57 28.17
N ASP A 26 7.04 13.13 29.37
CA ASP A 26 7.12 11.72 29.76
C ASP A 26 5.79 10.94 29.71
N PHE A 27 4.67 11.65 29.59
CA PHE A 27 3.32 11.09 29.55
C PHE A 27 2.69 11.14 28.15
N VAL A 28 3.43 11.58 27.14
CA VAL A 28 2.96 11.68 25.75
C VAL A 28 3.74 10.72 24.86
N GLU A 29 3.01 9.86 24.15
CA GLU A 29 3.57 9.04 23.09
C GLU A 29 3.32 9.73 21.75
N VAL A 30 4.39 10.05 21.01
CA VAL A 30 4.30 10.65 19.68
C VAL A 30 4.56 9.56 18.66
N THR A 31 3.52 9.13 17.96
CA THR A 31 3.61 8.18 16.85
C THR A 31 3.57 8.91 15.51
N GLU A 32 4.43 8.48 14.59
CA GLU A 32 4.39 8.92 13.20
C GLU A 32 3.50 7.95 12.41
N GLU A 33 2.44 8.47 11.80
CA GLU A 33 1.57 7.71 10.91
C GLU A 33 2.14 7.87 9.49
N LEU A 34 3.01 6.93 9.08
CA LEU A 34 3.45 6.85 7.70
C LEU A 34 2.31 6.30 6.83
N ASP A 35 2.21 6.77 5.58
CA ASP A 35 1.30 6.16 4.62
C ASP A 35 1.78 4.72 4.37
N TRP A 36 0.90 3.74 4.51
CA TRP A 36 1.21 2.33 4.23
C TRP A 36 1.76 2.16 2.82
N TRP A 37 1.40 3.04 1.88
CA TRP A 37 1.95 3.04 0.54
C TRP A 37 3.45 3.33 0.54
N ASP A 38 3.92 4.24 1.39
CA ASP A 38 5.34 4.62 1.46
C ASP A 38 6.21 3.51 2.06
N GLU A 39 5.62 2.64 2.90
CA GLU A 39 6.28 1.48 3.49
C GLU A 39 6.50 0.33 2.50
N LEU A 40 5.78 0.30 1.38
CA LEU A 40 5.94 -0.74 0.37
C LEU A 40 7.23 -0.55 -0.43
N ASP A 41 7.93 -1.66 -0.65
CA ASP A 41 9.06 -1.71 -1.56
C ASP A 41 8.62 -1.52 -3.02
N ASN A 42 9.57 -1.17 -3.88
CA ASN A 42 9.27 -0.86 -5.28
C ASN A 42 8.68 -2.06 -6.04
N GLU A 43 9.07 -3.29 -5.71
CA GLU A 43 8.52 -4.48 -6.39
C GLU A 43 7.05 -4.65 -6.04
N SER A 44 6.69 -4.52 -4.76
CA SER A 44 5.29 -4.56 -4.31
C SER A 44 4.45 -3.45 -4.95
N LYS A 45 4.97 -2.22 -5.00
CA LYS A 45 4.30 -1.08 -5.67
C LYS A 45 4.01 -1.38 -7.13
N ILE A 46 5.03 -1.83 -7.88
CA ILE A 46 4.92 -2.18 -9.30
C ILE A 46 3.90 -3.32 -9.51
N SER A 47 3.92 -4.33 -8.64
CA SER A 47 2.99 -5.46 -8.70
C SER A 47 1.54 -5.01 -8.51
N ILE A 48 1.29 -4.14 -7.52
CA ILE A 48 -0.04 -3.57 -7.26
C ILE A 48 -0.51 -2.70 -8.43
N GLU A 49 0.35 -1.82 -8.94
CA GLU A 49 0.04 -0.98 -10.09
C GLU A 49 -0.29 -1.81 -11.33
N LYS A 50 0.45 -2.90 -11.56
CA LYS A 50 0.16 -3.86 -12.63
C LYS A 50 -1.21 -4.51 -12.44
N GLY A 51 -1.53 -4.96 -11.23
CA GLY A 51 -2.85 -5.53 -10.92
C GLY A 51 -3.99 -4.54 -11.15
N LEU A 52 -3.83 -3.28 -10.73
CA LEU A 52 -4.79 -2.21 -11.00
C LEU A 52 -4.94 -1.93 -12.51
N ASN A 53 -3.84 -1.96 -13.25
CA ASN A 53 -3.84 -1.80 -14.69
C ASN A 53 -4.57 -2.96 -15.39
N ASP A 54 -4.38 -4.19 -14.93
CA ASP A 54 -5.06 -5.37 -15.48
C ASP A 54 -6.56 -5.33 -15.19
N LEU A 55 -6.97 -4.89 -14.00
CA LEU A 55 -8.37 -4.63 -13.67
C LEU A 55 -8.99 -3.56 -14.58
N LYS A 56 -8.30 -2.44 -14.78
CA LYS A 56 -8.78 -1.33 -15.63
C LYS A 56 -9.00 -1.73 -17.09
N HIS A 57 -8.22 -2.70 -17.57
CA HIS A 57 -8.26 -3.16 -18.96
C HIS A 57 -8.96 -4.52 -19.10
N GLU A 58 -9.72 -4.96 -18.09
CA GLU A 58 -10.45 -6.24 -18.09
C GLU A 58 -9.57 -7.46 -18.41
N ARG A 59 -8.27 -7.38 -18.08
CA ARG A 59 -7.28 -8.47 -18.25
C ARG A 59 -7.26 -9.42 -17.04
N VAL A 60 -8.43 -9.64 -16.45
CA VAL A 60 -8.59 -10.55 -15.32
C VAL A 60 -9.17 -11.85 -15.85
N HIS A 61 -8.48 -12.94 -15.55
CA HIS A 61 -8.88 -14.28 -15.99
C HIS A 61 -9.26 -15.12 -14.78
N SER A 62 -10.38 -15.81 -14.89
CA SER A 62 -10.77 -16.86 -13.95
C SER A 62 -9.88 -18.10 -14.12
N ASP A 63 -9.78 -18.90 -13.06
CA ASP A 63 -9.03 -20.17 -13.08
C ASP A 63 -9.49 -21.10 -14.22
N HIS A 64 -10.79 -21.10 -14.53
CA HIS A 64 -11.34 -21.89 -15.62
C HIS A 64 -10.84 -21.43 -17.00
N GLU A 65 -10.81 -20.12 -17.24
CA GLU A 65 -10.31 -19.54 -18.51
C GLU A 65 -8.81 -19.81 -18.69
N VAL A 66 -8.02 -19.69 -17.62
CA VAL A 66 -6.59 -19.98 -17.66
C VAL A 66 -6.34 -21.45 -17.98
N LYS A 67 -7.04 -22.37 -17.33
CA LYS A 67 -6.92 -23.82 -17.59
C LYS A 67 -7.32 -24.19 -19.01
N ALA A 68 -8.38 -23.60 -19.53
CA ALA A 68 -8.81 -23.80 -20.91
C ALA A 68 -7.73 -23.33 -21.91
N SER A 69 -7.20 -22.11 -21.72
CA SER A 69 -6.12 -21.56 -22.56
C SER A 69 -4.86 -22.42 -22.54
N ILE A 70 -4.44 -22.92 -21.37
CA ILE A 70 -3.27 -23.80 -21.25
C ILE A 70 -3.52 -25.12 -21.99
N ARG A 71 -4.71 -25.71 -21.84
CA ARG A 71 -5.08 -26.96 -22.53
C ARG A 71 -5.03 -26.79 -24.05
N GLU A 72 -5.56 -25.69 -24.59
CA GLU A 72 -5.49 -25.38 -26.03
C GLU A 72 -4.04 -25.26 -26.53
N ARG A 73 -3.18 -24.54 -25.79
CA ARG A 73 -1.76 -24.39 -26.16
C ARG A 73 -1.03 -25.73 -26.21
N ILE A 74 -1.33 -26.65 -25.29
CA ILE A 74 -0.73 -28.01 -25.26
C ILE A 74 -1.22 -28.87 -26.43
N LEU A 75 -2.47 -28.70 -26.87
CA LEU A 75 -3.01 -29.45 -28.01
C LEU A 75 -2.41 -28.97 -29.33
N ASN A 76 -2.35 -27.65 -29.54
CA ASN A 76 -1.82 -27.06 -30.77
C ASN A 76 -0.29 -27.19 -30.92
N SER A 77 0.43 -27.53 -29.85
CA SER A 77 1.89 -27.78 -29.91
C SER A 77 2.24 -29.25 -30.11
N LYS A 78 1.23 -30.14 -30.18
CA LYS A 78 1.38 -31.56 -30.49
C LYS A 78 0.99 -31.90 -31.94
N GLU A 79 0.48 -30.93 -32.70
CA GLU A 79 0.36 -30.97 -34.17
C GLU A 79 1.66 -30.47 -34.82
#